data_AF-A0A517RBP4-F1
#
_entry.id   AF-A0A517RBP4-F1
#
_cell.length_a   1.000
_cell.length_b   1.000
_cell.length_c   1.000
_cell.angle_alpha   90.00
_cell.angle_beta   90.00
_cell.angle_gamma   90.00
#
_symmetry.space_group_name_H-M   'P 1'
#
loop_
_entity.id
_entity.type
_entity.pdbx_description
1 polymer ?
#
loop_
_entity_poly.entity_id
_entity_poly.type
_entity_poly.pdbx_seq_one_letter_code
_entity_poly.pdbx_strand_id
1 'polypeptide(L)'
;MMIPRIPKKTVRRLIAAEGYLELGMPRQALRELDKVSDPGSLTASYSFLRGESLKRVGRYSEAIQPLQYAADLLPIPHSQLPWKSLGACYRESGQNDLAETAEKTADEIASEANIHLRFEPLGEQFNPIVHHEVHLTISFEPVQEAEESDVDENSFLENETEETEDFGIDPEGDYDV
;
A
#
# COMPACT_ATOMS: atom_id res chain seq x y z
N MET A 1 -12.15 8.86 0.75
CA MET A 1 -10.88 8.25 0.31
C MET A 1 -10.64 8.71 -1.13
N MET A 2 -9.67 9.62 -1.38
CA MET A 2 -9.32 10.01 -2.76
C MET A 2 -8.50 8.88 -3.38
N ILE A 3 -8.96 8.31 -4.48
CA ILE A 3 -8.17 7.36 -5.27
C ILE A 3 -7.14 8.22 -6.04
N PRO A 4 -5.83 8.07 -5.81
CA PRO A 4 -4.82 8.83 -6.53
C PRO A 4 -4.92 8.51 -8.02
N ARG A 5 -5.30 9.50 -8.82
CA ARG A 5 -5.53 9.33 -10.26
C ARG A 5 -4.21 9.47 -10.99
N ILE A 6 -3.66 8.35 -11.44
CA ILE A 6 -2.48 8.35 -12.31
C ILE A 6 -2.86 8.97 -13.67
N PRO A 7 -2.14 9.99 -14.16
CA PRO A 7 -2.37 10.50 -15.51
C PRO A 7 -2.00 9.42 -16.53
N LYS A 8 -2.90 9.05 -17.45
CA LYS A 8 -2.61 8.09 -18.54
C LYS A 8 -1.37 8.48 -19.35
N LYS A 9 -1.08 9.78 -19.46
CA LYS A 9 0.12 10.32 -20.12
C LYS A 9 1.41 9.96 -19.36
N THR A 10 1.40 10.02 -18.04
CA THR A 10 2.53 9.65 -17.18
C THR A 10 2.88 8.18 -17.38
N VAL A 11 1.89 7.29 -17.29
CA VAL A 11 2.10 5.84 -17.51
C VAL A 11 2.80 5.57 -18.84
N ARG A 12 2.28 6.16 -19.94
CA ARG A 12 2.86 5.98 -21.28
C ARG A 12 4.30 6.46 -21.39
N ARG A 13 4.65 7.55 -20.69
CA ARG A 13 6.02 8.10 -20.70
C ARG A 13 6.99 7.25 -19.92
N LEU A 14 6.56 6.69 -18.78
CA LEU A 14 7.37 5.75 -18.02
C LEU A 14 7.63 4.48 -18.83
N ILE A 15 6.59 3.90 -19.44
CA ILE A 15 6.74 2.73 -20.34
C ILE A 15 7.69 3.04 -21.50
N ALA A 16 7.55 4.22 -22.13
CA ALA A 16 8.45 4.63 -23.20
C ALA A 16 9.90 4.78 -22.71
N ALA A 17 10.10 5.39 -21.53
CA ALA A 17 11.43 5.56 -20.95
C ALA A 17 12.09 4.22 -20.62
N GLU A 18 11.33 3.29 -20.05
CA GLU A 18 11.76 1.91 -19.82
C GLU A 18 12.19 1.21 -21.12
N GLY A 19 11.34 1.24 -22.15
CA GLY A 19 11.68 0.67 -23.45
C GLY A 19 12.91 1.33 -24.08
N TYR A 20 13.11 2.64 -23.92
CA TYR A 20 14.34 3.30 -24.36
C TYR A 20 15.57 2.83 -23.58
N LEU A 21 15.46 2.52 -22.30
CA LEU A 21 16.58 1.97 -21.51
C LEU A 21 16.93 0.55 -21.94
N GLU A 22 15.94 -0.28 -22.24
CA GLU A 22 16.14 -1.63 -22.78
C GLU A 22 16.87 -1.60 -24.14
N LEU A 23 16.55 -0.60 -24.98
CA LEU A 23 17.22 -0.37 -26.27
C LEU A 23 18.58 0.35 -26.16
N GLY A 24 19.08 0.61 -24.95
CA GLY A 24 20.36 1.31 -24.77
C GLY A 24 20.33 2.78 -25.18
N MET A 25 19.16 3.42 -25.15
CA MET A 25 18.93 4.83 -25.51
C MET A 25 18.61 5.71 -24.28
N PRO A 26 19.53 5.87 -23.31
CA PRO A 26 19.21 6.50 -22.02
C PRO A 26 18.93 8.00 -22.13
N ARG A 27 19.46 8.69 -23.15
CA ARG A 27 19.16 10.11 -23.39
C ARG A 27 17.71 10.31 -23.85
N GLN A 28 17.16 9.37 -24.62
CA GLN A 28 15.77 9.36 -25.07
C GLN A 28 14.85 9.11 -23.87
N ALA A 29 15.23 8.17 -23.00
CA ALA A 29 14.52 7.89 -21.76
C ALA A 29 14.40 9.16 -20.88
N LEU A 30 15.51 9.87 -20.64
CA LEU A 30 15.49 11.15 -19.92
C LEU A 30 14.54 12.17 -20.54
N ARG A 31 14.56 12.32 -21.87
CA ARG A 31 13.66 13.26 -22.56
C ARG A 31 12.18 12.93 -22.36
N GLU A 32 11.79 11.66 -22.23
CA GLU A 32 10.40 11.32 -21.92
C GLU A 32 10.07 11.56 -20.44
N LEU A 33 11.00 11.25 -19.55
CA LEU A 33 10.86 11.45 -18.11
C LEU A 33 10.78 12.94 -17.75
N ASP A 34 11.59 13.80 -18.37
CA ASP A 34 11.58 15.27 -18.13
C ASP A 34 10.25 15.93 -18.47
N LYS A 35 9.42 15.28 -19.30
CA LYS A 35 8.08 15.78 -19.61
C LYS A 35 7.07 15.46 -18.50
N VAL A 36 7.36 14.52 -17.60
CA VAL A 36 6.46 14.10 -16.52
C VAL A 36 6.47 15.18 -15.44
N SER A 37 5.34 15.88 -15.27
CA SER A 37 5.20 16.94 -14.26
C SER A 37 4.82 16.40 -12.88
N ASP A 38 3.98 15.36 -12.85
CA ASP A 38 3.55 14.70 -11.61
C ASP A 38 3.47 13.18 -11.83
N PRO A 39 4.37 12.41 -11.20
CA PRO A 39 4.35 10.96 -11.26
C PRO A 39 3.28 10.32 -10.36
N GLY A 40 2.70 11.05 -9.39
CA GLY A 40 1.68 10.54 -8.47
C GLY A 40 2.13 9.26 -7.75
N SER A 41 1.30 8.20 -7.79
CA SER A 41 1.66 6.91 -7.19
C SER A 41 2.80 6.17 -7.89
N LEU A 42 3.24 6.61 -9.07
CA LEU A 42 4.38 6.02 -9.80
C LEU A 42 5.71 6.72 -9.49
N THR A 43 5.76 7.51 -8.42
CA THR A 43 6.95 8.27 -8.01
C THR A 43 8.19 7.38 -7.84
N ALA A 44 8.03 6.19 -7.25
CA ALA A 44 9.12 5.23 -7.08
C ALA A 44 9.69 4.79 -8.44
N SER A 45 8.84 4.31 -9.35
CA SER A 45 9.24 3.87 -10.69
C SER A 45 9.83 4.99 -11.53
N TYR A 46 9.22 6.19 -11.48
CA TYR A 46 9.74 7.38 -12.14
C TYR A 46 11.16 7.72 -11.67
N SER A 47 11.38 7.73 -10.35
CA SER A 47 12.67 8.06 -9.75
C SER A 47 13.72 7.01 -10.11
N PHE A 48 13.36 5.72 -10.07
CA PHE A 48 14.24 4.64 -10.49
C PHE A 48 14.66 4.77 -11.95
N LEU A 49 13.70 4.92 -12.88
CA LEU A 49 13.98 5.07 -14.31
C LEU A 49 14.83 6.30 -14.60
N ARG A 50 14.59 7.42 -13.91
CA ARG A 50 15.39 8.64 -14.06
C ARG A 50 16.82 8.44 -13.59
N GLY A 51 17.00 7.84 -12.42
CA GLY A 51 18.30 7.47 -11.88
C GLY A 51 19.09 6.54 -12.80
N GLU A 52 18.43 5.48 -13.28
CA GLU A 52 19.01 4.52 -14.22
C GLU A 52 19.41 5.14 -15.56
N SER A 53 18.62 6.10 -16.04
CA SER A 53 18.94 6.83 -17.26
C SER A 53 20.13 7.75 -17.06
N LEU A 54 20.21 8.47 -15.93
CA LEU A 54 21.36 9.32 -15.59
C LEU A 54 22.65 8.51 -15.45
N LYS A 55 22.59 7.37 -14.74
CA LYS A 55 23.70 6.43 -14.60
C LYS A 55 24.23 5.98 -15.96
N ARG A 56 23.36 5.53 -16.86
CA ARG A 56 23.76 5.08 -18.22
C ARG A 56 24.31 6.20 -19.12
N VAL A 57 24.01 7.47 -18.82
CA VAL A 57 24.61 8.62 -19.51
C VAL A 57 25.98 9.01 -18.90
N GLY A 58 26.36 8.43 -17.77
CA GLY A 58 27.59 8.75 -17.04
C GLY A 58 27.45 9.92 -16.06
N ARG A 59 26.21 10.35 -15.78
CA ARG A 59 25.92 11.42 -14.81
C ARG A 59 25.68 10.83 -13.43
N TYR A 60 26.71 10.18 -12.88
CA TYR A 60 26.61 9.37 -11.66
C TYR A 60 26.17 10.17 -10.44
N SER A 61 26.74 11.36 -10.23
CA SER A 61 26.39 12.24 -9.10
C SER A 61 24.90 12.62 -9.09
N GLU A 62 24.35 12.93 -10.27
CA GLU A 62 22.94 13.30 -10.42
C GLU A 62 22.00 12.10 -10.34
N ALA A 63 22.50 10.89 -10.61
CA ALA A 63 21.74 9.66 -10.49
C ALA A 63 21.50 9.25 -9.03
N ILE A 64 22.37 9.68 -8.10
CA ILE A 64 22.31 9.27 -6.69
C ILE A 64 20.97 9.64 -6.05
N GLN A 65 20.57 10.91 -6.09
CA GLN A 65 19.33 11.40 -5.46
C GLN A 65 18.07 10.65 -5.93
N PRO A 66 17.78 10.53 -7.24
CA PRO A 66 16.60 9.79 -7.70
C PRO A 66 16.67 8.28 -7.40
N LEU A 67 17.86 7.67 -7.38
CA LEU A 67 18.01 6.26 -7.00
C LEU A 67 17.80 6.03 -5.50
N GLN A 68 18.30 6.92 -4.63
CA GLN A 68 18.03 6.89 -3.18
C GLN A 68 16.53 6.98 -2.93
N TYR A 69 15.87 7.95 -3.55
CA TYR A 69 14.44 8.13 -3.38
C TYR A 69 13.63 6.92 -3.88
N ALA A 70 14.07 6.27 -4.95
CA ALA A 70 13.46 5.02 -5.39
C ALA A 70 13.70 3.86 -4.40
N ALA A 71 14.89 3.76 -3.83
CA ALA A 71 15.24 2.74 -2.85
C ALA A 71 14.39 2.84 -1.58
N ASP A 72 14.14 4.07 -1.12
CA ASP A 72 13.34 4.35 0.09
C ASP A 72 11.85 4.06 -0.11
N LEU A 73 11.34 4.26 -1.33
CA LEU A 73 9.91 4.09 -1.64
C LEU A 73 9.52 2.67 -2.02
N LEU A 74 10.47 1.86 -2.51
CA LEU A 74 10.19 0.49 -2.96
C LEU A 74 10.26 -0.50 -1.80
N PRO A 75 9.28 -1.40 -1.64
CA PRO A 75 9.37 -2.48 -0.67
C PRO A 75 10.39 -3.54 -1.14
N ILE A 76 10.90 -4.33 -0.19
CA ILE A 76 11.65 -5.55 -0.48
C ILE A 76 10.73 -6.54 -1.22
N PRO A 77 11.19 -7.20 -2.30
CA PRO A 77 12.56 -7.21 -2.83
C PRO A 77 12.84 -6.16 -3.91
N HIS A 78 11.86 -5.33 -4.28
CA HIS A 78 11.98 -4.39 -5.40
C HIS A 78 13.00 -3.26 -5.18
N SER A 79 13.32 -2.91 -3.92
CA SER A 79 14.37 -1.93 -3.59
C SER A 79 15.79 -2.42 -3.89
N GLN A 80 16.00 -3.72 -4.16
CA GLN A 80 17.31 -4.29 -4.49
C GLN A 80 17.98 -3.59 -5.70
N LEU A 81 17.22 -3.35 -6.77
CA LEU A 81 17.74 -2.77 -8.02
C LEU A 81 18.22 -1.31 -7.85
N PRO A 82 17.47 -0.42 -7.18
CA PRO A 82 17.96 0.90 -6.77
C PRO A 82 19.26 0.83 -5.96
N TRP A 83 19.35 -0.01 -4.93
CA TRP A 83 20.55 -0.14 -4.09
C TRP A 83 21.78 -0.58 -4.87
N LYS A 84 21.63 -1.59 -5.74
CA LYS A 84 22.69 -2.03 -6.64
C LYS A 84 23.16 -0.89 -7.56
N SER A 85 22.22 -0.08 -8.04
CA SER A 85 22.51 1.03 -8.93
C SER A 85 23.19 2.19 -8.21
N LEU A 86 22.84 2.43 -6.94
CA LEU A 86 23.54 3.37 -6.06
C LEU A 86 24.98 2.96 -5.82
N GLY A 87 25.22 1.69 -5.50
CA GLY A 87 26.57 1.15 -5.35
C GLY A 87 27.47 1.47 -6.54
N ALA A 88 26.98 1.19 -7.74
CA ALA A 88 27.68 1.55 -8.98
C ALA A 88 27.89 3.07 -9.12
N CYS A 89 26.88 3.90 -8.84
CA CYS A 89 27.01 5.36 -8.95
C CYS A 89 28.02 5.94 -7.95
N TYR A 90 28.06 5.44 -6.71
CA TYR A 90 29.02 5.86 -5.70
C TYR A 90 30.44 5.48 -6.08
N ARG A 91 30.64 4.26 -6.58
CA ARG A 91 31.94 3.76 -7.05
C ARG A 91 32.51 4.66 -8.15
N GLU A 92 31.70 4.98 -9.16
CA GLU A 92 32.09 5.86 -10.26
C GLU A 92 32.28 7.32 -9.82
N SER A 93 31.63 7.73 -8.73
CA SER A 93 31.79 9.06 -8.13
C SER A 93 32.95 9.14 -7.12
N GLY A 94 33.70 8.04 -6.91
CA GLY A 94 34.84 7.97 -5.99
C GLY A 94 34.48 7.79 -4.51
N GLN A 95 33.21 7.51 -4.19
CA GLN A 95 32.69 7.34 -2.83
C GLN A 95 32.68 5.85 -2.46
N ASN A 96 33.86 5.25 -2.34
CA ASN A 96 34.01 3.80 -2.20
C ASN A 96 33.31 3.23 -0.95
N ASP A 97 33.37 3.91 0.19
CA ASP A 97 32.75 3.45 1.43
C ASP A 97 31.21 3.36 1.27
N LEU A 98 30.60 4.38 0.65
CA LEU A 98 29.17 4.38 0.36
C LEU A 98 28.79 3.35 -0.71
N ALA A 99 29.69 3.10 -1.67
CA ALA A 99 29.49 2.05 -2.66
C ALA A 99 29.40 0.66 -2.02
N GLU A 100 30.35 0.33 -1.12
CA GLU A 100 30.38 -0.94 -0.41
C GLU A 100 29.13 -1.16 0.44
N THR A 101 28.72 -0.13 1.19
CA THR A 101 27.49 -0.22 2.00
C THR A 101 26.25 -0.45 1.13
N ALA A 102 26.09 0.29 0.03
CA ALA A 102 24.95 0.14 -0.87
C ALA A 102 24.90 -1.23 -1.56
N GLU A 103 26.05 -1.76 -1.98
CA GLU A 103 26.14 -3.09 -2.58
C GLU A 103 25.83 -4.20 -1.58
N LYS A 104 26.36 -4.08 -0.36
CA LYS A 104 26.04 -5.02 0.72
C LYS A 104 24.54 -5.05 1.03
N THR A 105 23.90 -3.89 1.12
CA THR A 105 22.43 -3.82 1.31
C THR A 105 21.69 -4.47 0.14
N ALA A 106 22.14 -4.29 -1.10
CA ALA A 106 21.53 -4.95 -2.25
C ALA A 106 21.66 -6.49 -2.18
N ASP A 107 22.81 -7.00 -1.71
CA ASP A 107 23.06 -8.44 -1.56
C ASP A 107 22.25 -9.04 -0.41
N GLU A 108 22.10 -8.33 0.71
CA GLU A 108 21.23 -8.71 1.83
C GLU A 108 19.78 -8.86 1.37
N ILE A 109 19.25 -7.85 0.65
CA ILE A 109 17.89 -7.89 0.08
C ILE A 109 17.74 -9.08 -0.89
N ALA A 110 18.76 -9.35 -1.72
CA ALA A 110 18.72 -10.49 -2.64
C ALA A 110 18.70 -11.83 -1.89
N SER A 111 19.42 -11.94 -0.78
CA SER A 111 19.42 -13.14 0.07
C SER A 111 18.07 -13.36 0.74
N GLU A 112 17.47 -12.31 1.31
CA GLU A 112 16.14 -12.37 1.92
C GLU A 112 15.05 -12.71 0.90
N ALA A 113 15.13 -12.13 -0.30
CA ALA A 113 14.24 -12.45 -1.40
C ALA A 113 14.32 -13.94 -1.79
N ASN A 114 15.53 -14.50 -1.83
CA ASN A 114 15.72 -15.93 -2.10
C ASN A 114 15.15 -16.81 -0.99
N ILE A 115 15.17 -16.38 0.28
CA ILE A 115 14.52 -17.12 1.37
C ILE A 115 13.00 -17.13 1.16
N HIS A 116 12.41 -15.99 0.79
CA HIS A 116 10.97 -15.89 0.54
C HIS A 116 10.52 -16.71 -0.69
N LEU A 117 11.31 -16.70 -1.77
CA LEU A 117 11.02 -17.45 -3.00
C LEU A 117 11.33 -18.95 -2.91
N ARG A 118 12.21 -19.37 -1.98
CA ARG A 118 12.53 -20.79 -1.73
C ARG A 118 11.42 -21.54 -0.98
N PHE A 119 10.38 -20.86 -0.51
CA PHE A 119 9.10 -21.48 -0.20
C PHE A 119 8.32 -21.76 -1.51
N GLU A 120 8.88 -22.59 -2.40
CA GLU A 120 8.01 -23.37 -3.28
C GLU A 120 7.15 -24.25 -2.36
N PRO A 121 5.82 -24.32 -2.55
CA PRO A 121 5.03 -25.26 -1.77
C PRO A 121 5.63 -26.64 -2.04
N LEU A 122 6.09 -27.32 -0.99
CA LEU A 122 6.38 -28.76 -1.05
C LEU A 122 5.06 -29.42 -1.45
N GLY A 123 4.86 -29.59 -2.76
CA GLY A 123 3.57 -29.85 -3.37
C GLY A 123 2.88 -31.04 -2.73
N GLU A 124 1.57 -30.92 -2.45
CA GLU A 124 0.60 -31.93 -1.97
C GLU A 124 1.01 -32.86 -0.79
N GLN A 125 2.26 -32.89 -0.37
CA GLN A 125 2.80 -33.82 0.64
C GLN A 125 2.77 -33.23 2.04
N PHE A 126 2.62 -31.91 2.16
CA PHE A 126 2.59 -31.23 3.45
C PHE A 126 1.36 -30.34 3.53
N ASN A 127 0.43 -30.70 4.41
CA ASN A 127 -0.64 -29.82 4.84
C ASN A 127 -0.18 -29.12 6.13
N PRO A 128 0.18 -27.83 6.09
CA PRO A 128 0.62 -27.14 7.29
C PRO A 128 -0.57 -26.99 8.25
N ILE A 129 -0.56 -27.76 9.33
CA ILE A 129 -1.54 -27.63 10.41
C ILE A 129 -1.00 -26.57 11.38
N VAL A 130 -1.55 -25.36 11.30
CA VAL A 130 -1.27 -24.30 12.27
C VAL A 130 -2.18 -24.53 13.48
N HIS A 131 -1.62 -25.11 14.55
CA HIS A 131 -2.31 -25.17 15.84
C HIS A 131 -2.24 -23.81 16.52
N HIS A 132 -3.31 -23.01 16.42
CA HIS A 132 -3.44 -21.83 17.27
C HIS A 132 -4.14 -22.23 18.56
N GLU A 133 -3.37 -22.46 19.62
CA GLU A 133 -3.93 -22.64 20.95
C GLU A 133 -4.14 -21.27 21.60
N VAL A 134 -5.37 -20.98 22.01
CA VAL A 134 -5.74 -19.82 22.82
C VAL A 134 -6.20 -20.35 24.17
N HIS A 135 -5.35 -20.21 25.20
CA HIS A 135 -5.77 -20.47 26.58
C HIS A 135 -6.46 -19.21 27.13
N LEU A 136 -7.78 -19.27 27.24
CA LEU A 136 -8.58 -18.27 27.95
C LEU A 136 -8.95 -18.82 29.32
N THR A 137 -8.40 -18.24 30.39
CA THR A 137 -8.80 -18.54 31.77
C THR A 137 -9.81 -17.49 32.21
N ILE A 138 -11.07 -17.90 32.40
CA ILE A 138 -12.11 -17.05 32.97
C ILE A 138 -12.29 -17.47 34.44
N SER A 139 -12.03 -16.53 35.35
CA SER A 139 -12.32 -16.68 36.77
C SER A 139 -13.63 -15.95 37.07
N PHE A 140 -14.58 -16.65 37.69
CA PHE A 140 -15.81 -16.06 38.18
C PHE A 140 -15.67 -15.77 39.67
N GLU A 141 -15.96 -14.53 40.07
CA GLU A 141 -16.23 -14.21 41.47
C GLU A 141 -17.73 -14.39 41.74
N PRO A 142 -18.14 -15.00 42.86
CA PRO A 142 -19.55 -15.12 43.19
C PRO A 142 -20.16 -13.73 43.37
N VAL A 143 -21.28 -13.49 42.69
CA VAL A 143 -22.08 -12.27 42.87
C VAL A 143 -22.56 -12.24 44.32
N GLN A 144 -22.21 -11.19 45.06
CA GLN A 144 -22.74 -10.96 46.40
C GLN A 144 -24.23 -10.59 46.25
N GLU A 145 -25.12 -11.50 46.65
CA GLU A 145 -26.54 -11.19 46.82
C GLU A 145 -26.65 -10.13 47.92
N ALA A 146 -26.92 -8.88 47.50
CA ALA A 146 -27.36 -7.85 48.42
C ALA A 146 -28.80 -8.17 48.82
N GLU A 147 -29.00 -8.38 50.12
CA GLU A 147 -30.29 -8.67 50.74
C GLU A 147 -31.36 -7.64 50.33
N GLU A 148 -32.54 -8.15 49.98
CA GLU A 148 -33.76 -7.40 49.72
C GLU A 148 -34.09 -6.43 50.87
N SER A 149 -34.41 -5.19 50.52
CA SER A 149 -35.15 -4.29 51.41
C SER A 149 -36.42 -3.85 50.70
N ASP A 150 -37.54 -4.20 51.32
CA ASP A 150 -38.92 -4.06 50.88
C ASP A 150 -39.39 -2.63 50.53
N VAL A 151 -40.56 -2.60 49.85
CA VAL A 151 -41.58 -1.52 49.81
C VAL A 151 -41.39 -0.49 48.68
N ASP A 152 -42.31 -0.21 47.75
CA ASP A 152 -43.78 -0.12 47.83
C ASP A 152 -44.45 -0.45 46.48
N GLU A 153 -45.51 -1.26 46.52
CA GLU A 153 -46.49 -1.45 45.46
C GLU A 153 -47.37 -0.20 45.35
N ASN A 154 -47.53 0.31 44.12
CA ASN A 154 -48.67 1.07 43.57
C ASN A 154 -48.18 2.26 42.74
N SER A 155 -48.13 2.10 41.41
CA SER A 155 -48.43 3.19 40.48
C SER A 155 -48.43 2.69 39.03
N PHE A 156 -49.64 2.55 38.49
CA PHE A 156 -50.00 2.78 37.08
C PHE A 156 -49.80 1.64 36.07
N LEU A 157 -50.79 0.76 36.02
CA LEU A 157 -51.35 0.24 34.77
C LEU A 157 -52.86 0.49 34.77
N GLU A 158 -53.36 1.13 33.71
CA GLU A 158 -54.73 1.15 33.15
C GLU A 158 -54.73 2.34 32.15
N ASN A 159 -55.14 2.27 30.88
CA ASN A 159 -55.86 1.28 30.09
C ASN A 159 -55.56 1.52 28.60
N GLU A 160 -55.56 0.44 27.83
CA GLU A 160 -55.68 0.41 26.36
C GLU A 160 -57.11 0.79 25.92
N THR A 161 -57.24 1.27 24.67
CA THR A 161 -58.40 1.39 23.74
C THR A 161 -58.19 2.67 22.91
N GLU A 162 -58.38 2.77 21.61
CA GLU A 162 -59.08 1.96 20.62
C GLU A 162 -58.53 2.36 19.23
N GLU A 163 -58.53 1.40 18.31
CA GLU A 163 -58.24 1.56 16.88
C GLU A 163 -59.23 2.53 16.21
N THR A 164 -58.78 3.26 15.19
CA THR A 164 -59.49 3.29 13.89
C THR A 164 -58.53 3.87 12.83
N GLU A 165 -58.17 3.00 11.89
CA GLU A 165 -57.59 3.36 10.61
C GLU A 165 -58.64 4.10 9.77
N ASP A 166 -58.30 5.27 9.21
CA ASP A 166 -59.10 5.91 8.17
C ASP A 166 -58.33 5.82 6.84
N PHE A 167 -58.77 4.89 5.99
CA PHE A 167 -58.22 4.63 4.66
C PHE A 167 -59.24 5.09 3.61
N GLY A 168 -58.99 6.28 3.05
CA GLY A 168 -59.25 6.63 1.64
C GLY A 168 -60.68 6.97 1.22
N ILE A 169 -60.80 8.04 0.42
CA ILE A 169 -61.19 8.00 -1.01
C ILE A 169 -61.27 9.46 -1.53
N ASP A 170 -60.49 9.76 -2.56
CA ASP A 170 -60.67 10.91 -3.47
C ASP A 170 -61.96 10.73 -4.29
N PRO A 171 -62.66 11.80 -4.68
CA PRO A 171 -62.66 12.07 -6.12
C PRO A 171 -62.76 13.56 -6.53
N GLU A 172 -61.99 13.85 -7.58
CA GLU A 172 -62.25 14.74 -8.72
C GLU A 172 -62.69 16.21 -8.53
N GLY A 173 -61.97 17.07 -9.26
CA GLY A 173 -62.59 18.09 -10.12
C GLY A 173 -62.91 19.43 -9.46
N ASP A 174 -62.09 20.45 -9.70
CA ASP A 174 -62.37 21.37 -10.81
C ASP A 174 -61.35 22.50 -10.87
N TYR A 175 -61.03 22.86 -12.11
CA TYR A 175 -60.27 24.03 -12.51
C TYR A 175 -61.03 25.31 -12.11
N ASP A 176 -60.34 26.37 -11.71
CA ASP A 176 -60.58 27.70 -12.32
C ASP A 176 -59.54 28.77 -11.96
N VAL A 177 -59.06 29.40 -13.05
CA VAL A 177 -58.53 30.77 -13.30
C VAL A 177 -57.29 31.27 -12.57
#